data_AF-A0A1I2UDM4-F1
#
_entry.id   AF-A0A1I2UDM4-F1
#
_cell.length_a   1.000
_cell.length_b   1.000
_cell.length_c   1.000
_cell.angle_alpha   90.00
_cell.angle_beta   90.00
_cell.angle_gamma   90.00
#
_symmetry.space_group_name_H-M   'P 1'
#
loop_
_entity.id
_entity.type
_entity.pdbx_description
1 polymer ?
#
loop_
_entity_poly.entity_id
_entity_poly.type
_entity_poly.pdbx_seq_one_letter_code
_entity_poly.pdbx_strand_id
1 'polypeptide(L)'
;MSTVVPLENLKEGSILAKDIYIKSSVLYRTGMLITSELISYLKRRGVLSVTIFDAPPIAPFRNTYTLMSKMTPHKRKELTERFQNEMTQIADELRCGRILHSEDSYRWLHALYLKYFSNPTVRFLLDCLKQWDPVCYIHSLDVFVLTSLFYRHMHWHVSQDFILGCLLHDIGKLYTPNEILLKTGKLTQREYEKITLHTVDGYDLLKRMNFPEETCRVVRSHHERINGSGYPDHLRVRPNDRDLKLMMIVDVYSALTLNRSYRKPMHTTKAMQIILNDSCNNHLFDIKICYSFINFIHIFPSATRVLLSTGEEGVILNNPSGSDILPRIRLEKSGKIIQLPSDLSLTVKTITSWDSHEVLTQAKQIWSDYINYLIDGDSVKAVDCLDALSDGMRIEDVFVKLFERSLDEIQERLSKKEFMTADYMVAAFTTLRLLSWKMLKVFHQLPNSDIGEIVIANLESFNGLTRTKLMDDLFAISGWTTDFLPVIDGLAMIRNQILRKKADYLAILCSDCAHDSFLIDLLKQLKNEFPGLTIFVHGSESCIAEKVELNHLLISKNLSELIRNMKQFFTTEVVL
;
A
#
# COMPACT_ATOMS: atom_id res chain seq x y z
N MET A 1 -17.83 -15.15 30.51
CA MET A 1 -16.82 -16.06 31.09
C MET A 1 -16.16 -16.80 29.94
N SER A 2 -14.96 -17.35 30.13
CA SER A 2 -14.22 -18.07 29.08
C SER A 2 -13.91 -19.50 29.51
N THR A 3 -14.02 -20.43 28.58
CA THR A 3 -13.81 -21.86 28.77
C THR A 3 -12.72 -22.35 27.84
N VAL A 4 -11.93 -23.30 28.34
CA VAL A 4 -10.97 -24.03 27.52
C VAL A 4 -11.72 -25.17 26.83
N VAL A 5 -11.69 -25.19 25.51
CA VAL A 5 -12.36 -26.20 24.69
C VAL A 5 -11.30 -26.97 23.89
N PRO A 6 -11.27 -28.31 24.02
CA PRO A 6 -10.46 -29.17 23.16
C PRO A 6 -10.78 -28.94 21.69
N LEU A 7 -9.77 -28.96 20.82
CA LEU A 7 -9.96 -28.60 19.40
C LEU A 7 -10.88 -29.55 18.64
N GLU A 8 -11.01 -30.79 19.12
CA GLU A 8 -11.95 -31.81 18.67
C GLU A 8 -13.42 -31.46 18.94
N ASN A 9 -13.68 -30.67 19.98
CA ASN A 9 -15.01 -30.25 20.42
C ASN A 9 -15.31 -28.79 20.05
N LEU A 10 -14.40 -28.14 19.36
CA LEU A 10 -14.48 -26.74 19.01
C LEU A 10 -15.45 -26.53 17.84
N LYS A 11 -16.46 -25.68 18.06
CA LYS A 11 -17.51 -25.40 17.07
C LYS A 11 -17.20 -24.14 16.28
N GLU A 12 -17.53 -24.17 14.99
CA GLU A 12 -17.57 -22.95 14.18
C GLU A 12 -18.55 -21.94 14.80
N GLY A 13 -18.16 -20.67 14.82
CA GLY A 13 -18.94 -19.58 15.42
C GLY A 13 -18.51 -19.19 16.84
N SER A 14 -17.67 -20.00 17.51
CA SER A 14 -17.09 -19.62 18.80
C SER A 14 -16.15 -18.42 18.66
N ILE A 15 -15.93 -17.65 19.74
CA ILE A 15 -15.02 -16.51 19.74
C ILE A 15 -13.83 -16.81 20.64
N LEU A 16 -12.63 -16.63 20.11
CA LEU A 16 -11.38 -16.87 20.82
C LEU A 16 -11.25 -15.91 22.01
N ALA A 17 -10.97 -16.43 23.20
CA ALA A 17 -10.85 -15.65 24.44
C ALA A 17 -9.39 -15.40 24.88
N LYS A 18 -8.42 -16.01 24.21
CA LYS A 18 -6.98 -15.79 24.43
C LYS A 18 -6.22 -15.86 23.12
N ASP A 19 -5.18 -15.05 23.00
CA ASP A 19 -4.25 -15.09 21.87
C ASP A 19 -3.63 -16.49 21.75
N ILE A 20 -3.47 -16.98 20.51
CA ILE A 20 -2.77 -18.21 20.18
C ILE A 20 -1.39 -17.84 19.65
N TYR A 21 -0.35 -18.41 20.25
CA TYR A 21 1.05 -18.16 19.90
C TYR A 21 1.68 -19.41 19.29
N ILE A 22 2.57 -19.22 18.31
CA ILE A 22 3.49 -20.24 17.81
C ILE A 22 4.88 -19.63 17.73
N LYS A 23 5.89 -20.29 18.33
CA LYS A 23 7.29 -19.84 18.33
C LYS A 23 7.44 -18.33 18.62
N SER A 24 6.69 -17.84 19.63
CA SER A 24 6.65 -16.43 20.07
C SER A 24 5.91 -15.43 19.17
N SER A 25 5.33 -15.86 18.04
CA SER A 25 4.50 -15.02 17.18
C SER A 25 3.01 -15.25 17.46
N VAL A 26 2.24 -14.16 17.54
CA VAL A 26 0.78 -14.20 17.66
C VAL A 26 0.19 -14.67 16.33
N LEU A 27 -0.40 -15.86 16.34
CA LEU A 27 -1.03 -16.45 15.17
C LEU A 27 -2.49 -16.00 15.04
N TYR A 28 -3.22 -15.99 16.16
CA TYR A 28 -4.61 -15.55 16.24
C TYR A 28 -4.83 -14.78 17.54
N ARG A 29 -5.65 -13.72 17.50
CA ARG A 29 -5.89 -12.84 18.65
C ARG A 29 -7.24 -13.15 19.30
N THR A 30 -7.29 -12.87 20.58
CA THR A 30 -8.54 -12.76 21.36
C THR A 30 -9.56 -11.93 20.58
N GLY A 31 -10.80 -12.38 20.53
CA GLY A 31 -11.90 -11.74 19.79
C GLY A 31 -12.16 -12.32 18.40
N MET A 32 -11.30 -13.21 17.88
CA MET A 32 -11.48 -13.80 16.54
C MET A 32 -12.60 -14.84 16.52
N LEU A 33 -13.43 -14.82 15.47
CA LEU A 33 -14.43 -15.85 15.23
C LEU A 33 -13.78 -17.13 14.69
N ILE A 34 -14.16 -18.26 15.25
CA ILE A 34 -13.60 -19.57 14.91
C ILE A 34 -14.33 -20.12 13.70
N THR A 35 -13.59 -20.34 12.60
CA THR A 35 -14.08 -20.98 11.37
C THR A 35 -13.63 -22.42 11.24
N SER A 36 -14.31 -23.18 10.37
CA SER A 36 -13.87 -24.54 10.00
C SER A 36 -12.44 -24.60 9.44
N GLU A 37 -12.00 -23.57 8.71
CA GLU A 37 -10.62 -23.46 8.24
C GLU A 37 -9.63 -23.19 9.37
N LEU A 38 -9.97 -22.30 10.30
CA LEU A 38 -9.16 -22.02 11.49
C LEU A 38 -8.98 -23.29 12.33
N ILE A 39 -10.06 -24.04 12.57
CA ILE A 39 -10.02 -25.32 13.27
C ILE A 39 -9.05 -26.28 12.56
N SER A 40 -9.18 -26.40 11.24
CA SER A 40 -8.30 -27.27 10.44
C SER A 40 -6.84 -26.83 10.46
N TYR A 41 -6.58 -25.52 10.44
CA TYR A 41 -5.24 -24.95 10.52
C TYR A 41 -4.60 -25.19 11.88
N LEU A 42 -5.33 -24.93 12.97
CA LEU A 42 -4.88 -25.16 14.34
C LEU A 42 -4.56 -26.64 14.59
N LYS A 43 -5.35 -27.58 14.04
CA LYS A 43 -5.04 -29.02 14.08
C LYS A 43 -3.70 -29.34 13.43
N ARG A 44 -3.42 -28.80 12.24
CA ARG A 44 -2.16 -29.03 11.52
C ARG A 44 -0.94 -28.48 12.27
N ARG A 45 -1.11 -27.43 13.07
CA ARG A 45 -0.05 -26.83 13.90
C ARG A 45 0.08 -27.46 15.29
N GLY A 46 -0.65 -28.53 15.58
CA GLY A 46 -0.55 -29.27 16.85
C GLY A 46 -1.17 -28.56 18.06
N VAL A 47 -2.07 -27.58 17.83
CA VAL A 47 -2.80 -26.93 18.93
C VAL A 47 -3.84 -27.92 19.48
N LEU A 48 -3.80 -28.18 20.78
CA LEU A 48 -4.65 -29.19 21.44
C LEU A 48 -5.99 -28.62 21.95
N SER A 49 -5.97 -27.39 22.44
CA SER A 49 -7.14 -26.72 23.00
C SER A 49 -7.01 -25.21 22.85
N VAL A 50 -8.14 -24.52 22.76
CA VAL A 50 -8.19 -23.05 22.75
C VAL A 50 -9.11 -22.56 23.85
N THR A 51 -8.86 -21.35 24.35
CA THR A 51 -9.82 -20.70 25.25
C THR A 51 -10.81 -19.93 24.39
N ILE A 52 -12.11 -20.18 24.56
CA ILE A 52 -13.20 -19.45 23.90
C ILE A 52 -14.03 -18.70 24.94
N PHE A 53 -14.77 -17.68 24.52
CA PHE A 53 -15.82 -17.13 25.36
C PHE A 53 -16.99 -18.13 25.42
N ASP A 54 -17.53 -18.38 26.62
CA ASP A 54 -18.61 -19.37 26.89
C ASP A 54 -19.85 -19.14 26.02
N ALA A 55 -20.01 -17.88 25.60
CA ALA A 55 -20.63 -17.34 24.40
C ALA A 55 -20.70 -15.83 24.67
N PRO A 56 -20.45 -14.91 23.72
CA PRO A 56 -21.49 -13.93 23.53
C PRO A 56 -22.63 -14.66 22.83
N PRO A 57 -23.91 -14.48 23.22
CA PRO A 57 -24.89 -14.52 22.16
C PRO A 57 -24.38 -13.44 21.22
N ILE A 58 -23.94 -13.79 20.01
CA ILE A 58 -23.97 -12.79 18.97
C ILE A 58 -25.46 -12.51 18.84
N ALA A 59 -25.94 -11.55 19.63
CA ALA A 59 -27.33 -11.21 19.65
C ALA A 59 -27.62 -10.83 18.21
N PRO A 60 -28.65 -11.45 17.58
CA PRO A 60 -29.00 -11.08 16.22
C PRO A 60 -29.13 -9.56 16.21
N PHE A 61 -28.61 -8.94 15.16
CA PHE A 61 -28.65 -7.51 14.98
C PHE A 61 -30.09 -7.06 15.23
N ARG A 62 -30.25 -6.25 16.26
CA ARG A 62 -31.49 -5.53 16.51
C ARG A 62 -31.21 -4.09 16.17
N ASN A 63 -32.09 -3.50 15.38
CA ASN A 63 -32.01 -2.09 15.03
C ASN A 63 -32.39 -1.21 16.26
N THR A 64 -31.55 -1.22 17.29
CA THR A 64 -31.71 -0.48 18.54
C THR A 64 -30.88 0.79 18.53
N TYR A 65 -30.93 1.56 17.45
CA TYR A 65 -30.23 2.84 17.41
C TYR A 65 -30.78 3.78 18.48
N THR A 66 -29.90 4.18 19.38
CA THR A 66 -30.25 5.14 20.42
C THR A 66 -29.89 6.53 19.93
N LEU A 67 -30.89 7.40 19.77
CA LEU A 67 -30.63 8.82 19.52
C LEU A 67 -29.83 9.41 20.68
N MET A 68 -28.93 10.35 20.39
CA MET A 68 -28.09 11.01 21.40
C MET A 68 -28.88 11.48 22.63
N SER A 69 -30.09 12.02 22.41
CA SER A 69 -30.99 12.51 23.46
C SER A 69 -31.46 11.43 24.43
N LYS A 70 -31.49 10.15 24.02
CA LYS A 70 -31.93 9.00 24.81
C LYS A 70 -30.77 8.22 25.45
N MET A 71 -29.52 8.62 25.20
CA MET A 71 -28.32 7.96 25.75
C MET A 71 -28.03 8.43 27.18
N THR A 72 -27.57 7.52 28.04
CA THR A 72 -27.11 7.89 29.38
C THR A 72 -25.89 8.83 29.30
N PRO A 73 -25.69 9.75 30.27
CA PRO A 73 -24.56 10.66 30.27
C PRO A 73 -23.21 9.96 30.18
N HIS A 74 -23.05 8.84 30.90
CA HIS A 74 -21.84 8.02 30.87
C HIS A 74 -21.54 7.48 29.46
N LYS A 75 -22.51 6.79 28.83
CA LYS A 75 -22.33 6.20 27.50
C LYS A 75 -22.08 7.28 26.43
N ARG A 76 -22.72 8.44 26.56
CA ARG A 76 -22.49 9.58 25.66
C ARG A 76 -21.06 10.11 25.78
N LYS A 77 -20.56 10.28 27.01
CA LYS A 77 -19.19 10.73 27.27
C LYS A 77 -18.16 9.75 26.68
N GLU A 78 -18.28 8.48 27.02
CA GLU A 78 -17.42 7.38 26.50
C GLU A 78 -17.30 7.39 24.97
N LEU A 79 -18.45 7.42 24.28
CA LEU A 79 -18.45 7.40 22.81
C LEU A 79 -18.01 8.72 22.18
N THR A 80 -18.16 9.85 22.88
CA THR A 80 -17.65 11.14 22.42
C THR A 80 -16.14 11.21 22.49
N GLU A 81 -15.55 10.74 23.59
CA GLU A 81 -14.10 10.63 23.74
C GLU A 81 -13.51 9.68 22.69
N ARG A 82 -14.18 8.55 22.45
CA ARG A 82 -13.80 7.62 21.37
C ARG A 82 -13.83 8.28 19.99
N PHE A 83 -14.92 8.99 19.66
CA PHE A 83 -15.04 9.71 18.41
C PHE A 83 -13.91 10.72 18.23
N GLN A 84 -13.59 11.52 19.25
CA GLN A 84 -12.51 12.50 19.19
C GLN A 84 -11.14 11.84 18.89
N ASN A 85 -10.82 10.75 19.58
CA ASN A 85 -9.57 10.00 19.37
C ASN A 85 -9.48 9.32 17.99
N GLU A 86 -10.61 9.02 17.38
CA GLU A 86 -10.65 8.43 16.03
C GLU A 86 -10.56 9.52 14.98
N MET A 87 -11.26 10.64 15.17
CA MET A 87 -11.16 11.79 14.28
C MET A 87 -9.73 12.35 14.21
N THR A 88 -8.93 12.32 15.28
CA THR A 88 -7.52 12.76 15.20
C THR A 88 -6.66 11.91 14.27
N GLN A 89 -7.05 10.65 14.01
CA GLN A 89 -6.33 9.75 13.11
C GLN A 89 -6.76 9.89 11.64
N ILE A 90 -7.96 10.42 11.39
CA ILE A 90 -8.53 10.54 10.03
C ILE A 90 -8.72 11.99 9.55
N ALA A 91 -8.90 12.96 10.45
CA ALA A 91 -9.20 14.34 10.11
C ALA A 91 -7.95 15.18 9.82
N ASP A 92 -7.20 14.80 8.78
CA ASP A 92 -6.15 15.64 8.21
C ASP A 92 -6.73 16.57 7.13
N GLU A 93 -6.45 17.88 7.21
CA GLU A 93 -6.92 18.91 6.27
C GLU A 93 -6.53 18.60 4.82
N LEU A 94 -5.34 18.02 4.60
CA LEU A 94 -4.88 17.70 3.24
C LEU A 94 -5.69 16.56 2.59
N ARG A 95 -6.36 15.74 3.39
CA ARG A 95 -7.04 14.52 2.96
C ARG A 95 -8.56 14.66 2.89
N CYS A 96 -9.13 15.34 3.87
CA CYS A 96 -10.55 15.66 3.91
C CYS A 96 -10.87 16.99 3.22
N GLY A 97 -9.85 17.66 2.67
CA GLY A 97 -9.97 19.01 2.16
C GLY A 97 -10.61 19.90 3.19
N ARG A 98 -11.66 20.62 2.79
CA ARG A 98 -12.34 21.58 3.66
C ARG A 98 -13.61 21.06 4.36
N ILE A 99 -13.95 19.79 4.18
CA ILE A 99 -15.27 19.26 4.55
C ILE A 99 -15.48 19.25 6.07
N LEU A 100 -14.42 19.00 6.84
CA LEU A 100 -14.49 18.91 8.30
C LEU A 100 -14.35 20.26 9.03
N HIS A 101 -14.14 21.39 8.34
CA HIS A 101 -14.06 22.70 9.00
C HIS A 101 -15.42 23.25 9.43
N SER A 102 -16.52 22.76 8.86
CA SER A 102 -17.86 23.18 9.24
C SER A 102 -18.23 22.57 10.60
N GLU A 103 -18.43 23.41 11.62
CA GLU A 103 -18.87 22.97 12.94
C GLU A 103 -20.17 22.17 12.86
N ASP A 104 -21.10 22.57 11.98
CA ASP A 104 -22.35 21.86 11.73
C ASP A 104 -22.13 20.45 11.15
N SER A 105 -21.17 20.31 10.24
CA SER A 105 -20.84 19.01 9.63
C SER A 105 -20.18 18.10 10.67
N TYR A 106 -19.29 18.62 11.50
CA TYR A 106 -18.68 17.88 12.60
C TYR A 106 -19.71 17.44 13.64
N ARG A 107 -20.60 18.33 14.09
CA ARG A 107 -21.68 18.03 15.03
C ARG A 107 -22.65 16.98 14.48
N TRP A 108 -23.02 17.09 13.21
CA TRP A 108 -23.88 16.10 12.56
C TRP A 108 -23.21 14.73 12.46
N LEU A 109 -21.93 14.69 12.05
CA LEU A 109 -21.16 13.46 11.96
C LEU A 109 -21.00 12.80 13.33
N HIS A 110 -20.72 13.60 14.38
CA HIS A 110 -20.66 13.13 15.76
C HIS A 110 -21.97 12.47 16.19
N ALA A 111 -23.12 13.11 15.93
CA ALA A 111 -24.42 12.53 16.25
C ALA A 111 -24.68 11.22 15.48
N LEU A 112 -24.27 11.14 14.21
CA LEU A 112 -24.38 9.94 13.39
C LEU A 112 -23.49 8.81 13.91
N TYR A 113 -22.25 9.13 14.27
CA TYR A 113 -21.31 8.20 14.90
C TYR A 113 -21.89 7.65 16.20
N LEU A 114 -22.35 8.52 17.13
CA LEU A 114 -22.95 8.10 18.39
C LEU A 114 -24.14 7.15 18.17
N LYS A 115 -24.95 7.41 17.13
CA LYS A 115 -26.08 6.57 16.77
C LYS A 115 -25.64 5.14 16.40
N TYR A 116 -24.69 4.96 15.48
CA TYR A 116 -24.25 3.62 15.06
C TYR A 116 -23.47 2.90 16.17
N PHE A 117 -22.55 3.59 16.85
CA PHE A 117 -21.74 3.02 17.93
C PHE A 117 -22.55 2.79 19.22
N SER A 118 -23.76 3.35 19.33
CA SER A 118 -24.69 2.99 20.41
C SER A 118 -25.18 1.55 20.31
N ASN A 119 -25.17 0.95 19.11
CA ASN A 119 -25.55 -0.43 18.88
C ASN A 119 -24.42 -1.36 19.39
N PRO A 120 -24.70 -2.24 20.38
CA PRO A 120 -23.67 -3.07 20.98
C PRO A 120 -23.06 -4.06 19.99
N THR A 121 -23.84 -4.58 19.04
CA THR A 121 -23.38 -5.54 18.03
C THR A 121 -22.42 -4.88 17.04
N VAL A 122 -22.76 -3.69 16.55
CA VAL A 122 -21.89 -2.91 15.64
C VAL A 122 -20.58 -2.56 16.33
N ARG A 123 -20.66 -2.03 17.56
CA ARG A 123 -19.48 -1.67 18.35
C ARG A 123 -18.58 -2.88 18.61
N PHE A 124 -19.17 -4.02 18.98
CA PHE A 124 -18.43 -5.26 19.20
C PHE A 124 -17.65 -5.71 17.96
N LEU A 125 -18.30 -5.77 16.79
CA LEU A 125 -17.65 -6.17 15.54
C LEU A 125 -16.49 -5.25 15.17
N LEU A 126 -16.68 -3.94 15.33
CA LEU A 126 -15.67 -2.94 15.07
C LEU A 126 -14.51 -3.00 16.09
N ASP A 127 -14.78 -3.33 17.35
CA ASP A 127 -13.74 -3.54 18.36
C ASP A 127 -12.90 -4.79 18.04
N CYS A 128 -13.53 -5.87 17.57
CA CYS A 128 -12.82 -7.04 17.06
C CYS A 128 -11.93 -6.67 15.87
N LEU A 129 -12.45 -5.90 14.91
CA LEU A 129 -11.69 -5.47 13.74
C LEU A 129 -10.50 -4.59 14.15
N LYS A 130 -10.72 -3.63 15.05
CA LYS A 130 -9.67 -2.75 15.58
C LYS A 130 -8.54 -3.52 16.27
N GLN A 131 -8.86 -4.60 16.99
CA GLN A 131 -7.86 -5.43 17.65
C GLN A 131 -7.09 -6.32 16.66
N TRP A 132 -7.75 -6.78 15.60
CA TRP A 132 -7.17 -7.67 14.59
C TRP A 132 -6.32 -6.90 13.58
N ASP A 133 -6.93 -5.90 12.94
CA ASP A 133 -6.35 -5.04 11.92
C ASP A 133 -6.72 -3.57 12.19
N PRO A 134 -5.92 -2.87 13.03
CA PRO A 134 -6.13 -1.47 13.34
C PRO A 134 -6.17 -0.57 12.10
N VAL A 135 -5.45 -0.92 11.04
CA VAL A 135 -5.37 -0.14 9.80
C VAL A 135 -6.68 -0.26 9.02
N CYS A 136 -7.21 -1.47 8.88
CA CYS A 136 -8.53 -1.71 8.29
C CYS A 136 -9.66 -1.06 9.09
N TYR A 137 -9.55 -1.05 10.43
CA TYR A 137 -10.50 -0.34 11.28
C TYR A 137 -10.57 1.17 10.97
N ILE A 138 -9.41 1.83 10.91
CA ILE A 138 -9.33 3.26 10.57
C ILE A 138 -9.85 3.52 9.15
N HIS A 139 -9.56 2.63 8.22
CA HIS A 139 -10.10 2.69 6.86
C HIS A 139 -11.63 2.58 6.83
N SER A 140 -12.22 1.66 7.59
CA SER A 140 -13.68 1.51 7.70
C SER A 140 -14.35 2.76 8.28
N LEU A 141 -13.74 3.36 9.31
CA LEU A 141 -14.20 4.63 9.86
C LEU A 141 -14.12 5.77 8.84
N ASP A 142 -13.01 5.86 8.12
CA ASP A 142 -12.81 6.90 7.14
C ASP A 142 -13.79 6.81 5.97
N VAL A 143 -14.01 5.62 5.43
CA VAL A 143 -15.02 5.38 4.40
C VAL A 143 -16.42 5.76 4.90
N PHE A 144 -16.75 5.44 6.16
CA PHE A 144 -17.99 5.88 6.81
C PHE A 144 -18.09 7.41 6.87
N VAL A 145 -17.03 8.11 7.27
CA VAL A 145 -17.00 9.58 7.38
C VAL A 145 -17.18 10.24 6.00
N LEU A 146 -16.33 9.88 5.04
CA LEU A 146 -16.34 10.46 3.70
C LEU A 146 -17.67 10.21 2.98
N THR A 147 -18.19 9.00 3.05
CA THR A 147 -19.46 8.65 2.41
C THR A 147 -20.63 9.41 3.07
N SER A 148 -20.70 9.43 4.41
CA SER A 148 -21.79 10.10 5.12
C SER A 148 -21.83 11.60 4.82
N LEU A 149 -20.66 12.26 4.81
CA LEU A 149 -20.55 13.68 4.50
C LEU A 149 -20.83 13.97 3.02
N PHE A 150 -20.45 13.07 2.11
CA PHE A 150 -20.77 13.21 0.69
C PHE A 150 -22.29 13.22 0.46
N TYR A 151 -23.03 12.27 1.03
CA TYR A 151 -24.50 12.27 0.90
C TYR A 151 -25.14 13.53 1.48
N ARG A 152 -24.63 14.01 2.62
CA ARG A 152 -25.07 15.26 3.23
C ARG A 152 -24.84 16.44 2.29
N HIS A 153 -23.66 16.54 1.70
CA HIS A 153 -23.29 17.62 0.77
C HIS A 153 -24.14 17.59 -0.50
N MET A 154 -24.39 16.39 -1.06
CA MET A 154 -25.20 16.22 -2.26
C MET A 154 -26.71 16.36 -2.02
N HIS A 155 -27.14 16.49 -0.76
CA HIS A 155 -28.55 16.43 -0.34
C HIS A 155 -29.27 15.18 -0.87
N TRP A 156 -28.55 14.07 -0.99
CA TRP A 156 -29.10 12.81 -1.46
C TRP A 156 -29.69 12.01 -0.30
N HIS A 157 -30.86 11.43 -0.54
CA HIS A 157 -31.41 10.44 0.40
C HIS A 157 -30.50 9.21 0.45
N VAL A 158 -30.13 8.79 1.66
CA VAL A 158 -29.31 7.60 1.88
C VAL A 158 -29.97 6.69 2.91
N SER A 159 -29.96 5.40 2.62
CA SER A 159 -30.39 4.38 3.57
C SER A 159 -29.45 4.33 4.77
N GLN A 160 -30.00 4.09 5.96
CA GLN A 160 -29.20 3.82 7.15
C GLN A 160 -28.42 2.51 7.02
N ASP A 161 -29.00 1.54 6.31
CA ASP A 161 -28.43 0.20 6.13
C ASP A 161 -27.26 0.25 5.14
N PHE A 162 -27.30 1.14 4.15
CA PHE A 162 -26.15 1.43 3.28
C PHE A 162 -24.98 2.04 4.08
N ILE A 163 -25.22 3.08 4.87
CA ILE A 163 -24.17 3.72 5.68
C ILE A 163 -23.58 2.73 6.71
N LEU A 164 -24.41 1.87 7.28
CA LEU A 164 -23.94 0.76 8.12
C LEU A 164 -23.07 -0.21 7.31
N GLY A 165 -23.46 -0.51 6.07
CA GLY A 165 -22.68 -1.30 5.12
C GLY A 165 -21.31 -0.69 4.84
N CYS A 166 -21.22 0.62 4.64
CA CYS A 166 -19.93 1.32 4.47
C CYS A 166 -19.04 1.19 5.70
N LEU A 167 -19.61 1.30 6.90
CA LEU A 167 -18.86 1.17 8.15
C LEU A 167 -18.36 -0.26 8.41
N LEU A 168 -19.05 -1.28 7.87
CA LEU A 168 -18.73 -2.69 8.07
C LEU A 168 -18.18 -3.38 6.82
N HIS A 169 -17.93 -2.65 5.73
CA HIS A 169 -17.65 -3.21 4.40
C HIS A 169 -16.53 -4.25 4.42
N ASP A 170 -15.56 -4.03 5.29
CA ASP A 170 -14.31 -4.76 5.39
C ASP A 170 -14.30 -5.78 6.56
N ILE A 171 -15.43 -5.99 7.23
CA ILE A 171 -15.51 -6.78 8.48
C ILE A 171 -15.07 -8.24 8.31
N GLY A 172 -15.16 -8.79 7.10
CA GLY A 172 -14.69 -10.14 6.82
C GLY A 172 -13.18 -10.30 6.91
N LYS A 173 -12.38 -9.22 7.01
CA LYS A 173 -10.94 -9.32 7.26
C LYS A 173 -10.61 -9.95 8.62
N LEU A 174 -11.60 -10.06 9.52
CA LEU A 174 -11.51 -10.90 10.73
C LEU A 174 -11.18 -12.37 10.44
N TYR A 175 -11.43 -12.85 9.22
CA TYR A 175 -11.14 -14.22 8.78
C TYR A 175 -9.85 -14.32 7.97
N THR A 176 -9.25 -13.19 7.61
CA THR A 176 -7.98 -13.16 6.88
C THR A 176 -6.82 -13.27 7.86
N PRO A 177 -5.87 -14.21 7.66
CA PRO A 177 -4.68 -14.32 8.49
C PRO A 177 -3.84 -13.04 8.55
N ASN A 178 -3.32 -12.70 9.73
CA ASN A 178 -2.48 -11.52 9.93
C ASN A 178 -1.21 -11.54 9.06
N GLU A 179 -0.63 -12.71 8.79
CA GLU A 179 0.52 -12.85 7.88
C GLU A 179 0.24 -12.31 6.47
N ILE A 180 -1.02 -12.37 6.02
CA ILE A 180 -1.47 -11.84 4.74
C ILE A 180 -1.79 -10.34 4.87
N LEU A 181 -2.51 -9.94 5.92
CA LEU A 181 -2.92 -8.54 6.14
C LEU A 181 -1.72 -7.59 6.37
N LEU A 182 -0.71 -8.07 7.10
CA LEU A 182 0.49 -7.31 7.47
C LEU A 182 1.64 -7.52 6.49
N LYS A 183 1.43 -8.26 5.40
CA LYS A 183 2.49 -8.56 4.43
C LYS A 183 3.00 -7.27 3.82
N THR A 184 4.30 -7.03 3.99
CA THR A 184 4.96 -5.86 3.39
C THR A 184 5.22 -6.06 1.90
N GLY A 185 5.42 -7.31 1.49
CA GLY A 185 5.62 -7.81 0.12
C GLY A 185 4.37 -7.80 -0.76
N LYS A 186 4.55 -8.07 -2.07
CA LYS A 186 3.43 -8.45 -2.94
C LYS A 186 2.78 -9.75 -2.43
N LEU A 187 1.45 -9.80 -2.47
CA LEU A 187 0.72 -11.04 -2.24
C LEU A 187 1.03 -12.04 -3.37
N THR A 188 1.20 -13.30 -3.01
CA THR A 188 1.17 -14.41 -3.96
C THR A 188 -0.26 -14.61 -4.46
N GLN A 189 -0.42 -15.35 -5.56
CA GLN A 189 -1.74 -15.65 -6.11
C GLN A 189 -2.69 -16.30 -5.08
N ARG A 190 -2.18 -17.26 -4.29
CA ARG A 190 -2.95 -17.93 -3.23
C ARG A 190 -3.33 -16.99 -2.09
N GLU A 191 -2.43 -16.11 -1.68
CA GLU A 191 -2.71 -15.12 -0.64
C GLU A 191 -3.71 -14.06 -1.15
N TYR A 192 -3.61 -13.68 -2.42
CA TYR A 192 -4.57 -12.80 -3.08
C TYR A 192 -5.96 -13.43 -3.10
N GLU A 193 -6.08 -14.68 -3.57
CA GLU A 193 -7.33 -15.43 -3.52
C GLU A 193 -7.89 -15.47 -2.09
N LYS A 194 -7.04 -15.74 -1.09
CA LYS A 194 -7.47 -15.77 0.31
C LYS A 194 -7.96 -14.42 0.83
N ILE A 195 -7.24 -13.32 0.55
CA ILE A 195 -7.67 -12.00 1.05
C ILE A 195 -8.96 -11.54 0.38
N THR A 196 -9.22 -11.89 -0.89
CA THR A 196 -10.46 -11.47 -1.57
C THR A 196 -11.73 -12.08 -0.94
N LEU A 197 -11.61 -13.20 -0.22
CA LEU A 197 -12.73 -13.85 0.46
C LEU A 197 -13.35 -13.01 1.57
N HIS A 198 -12.69 -11.96 2.09
CA HIS A 198 -13.25 -11.11 3.13
C HIS A 198 -14.62 -10.51 2.75
N THR A 199 -14.88 -10.28 1.46
CA THR A 199 -16.19 -9.84 0.95
C THR A 199 -17.29 -10.87 1.22
N VAL A 200 -17.00 -12.14 0.96
CA VAL A 200 -17.90 -13.28 1.16
C VAL A 200 -18.02 -13.60 2.65
N ASP A 201 -16.90 -13.69 3.36
CA ASP A 201 -16.87 -14.00 4.79
C ASP A 201 -17.60 -12.94 5.61
N GLY A 202 -17.44 -11.66 5.22
CA GLY A 202 -18.18 -10.54 5.81
C GLY A 202 -19.68 -10.64 5.56
N TYR A 203 -20.10 -10.94 4.33
CA TYR A 203 -21.51 -11.16 3.98
C TYR A 203 -22.12 -12.30 4.83
N ASP A 204 -21.46 -13.45 4.88
CA ASP A 204 -21.96 -14.63 5.60
C ASP A 204 -22.00 -14.41 7.11
N LEU A 205 -21.03 -13.67 7.66
CA LEU A 205 -21.06 -13.23 9.07
C LEU A 205 -22.29 -12.35 9.33
N LEU A 206 -22.46 -11.27 8.57
CA LEU A 206 -23.55 -10.32 8.80
C LEU A 206 -24.93 -10.95 8.58
N LYS A 207 -25.05 -11.82 7.58
CA LYS A 207 -26.29 -12.56 7.30
C LYS A 207 -26.67 -13.50 8.44
N ARG A 208 -25.71 -14.28 8.99
CA ARG A 208 -25.93 -15.13 10.17
C ARG A 208 -26.34 -14.32 11.40
N MET A 209 -25.89 -13.08 11.48
CA MET A 209 -26.24 -12.13 12.53
C MET A 209 -27.53 -11.35 12.25
N ASN A 210 -28.28 -11.65 11.19
CA ASN A 210 -29.53 -10.97 10.81
C ASN A 210 -29.38 -9.45 10.59
N PHE A 211 -28.25 -9.00 10.03
CA PHE A 211 -28.14 -7.62 9.54
C PHE A 211 -29.05 -7.40 8.32
N PRO A 212 -29.43 -6.13 8.03
CA PRO A 212 -30.22 -5.81 6.86
C PRO A 212 -29.55 -6.26 5.55
N GLU A 213 -30.34 -6.72 4.58
CA GLU A 213 -29.81 -7.25 3.32
C GLU A 213 -28.99 -6.19 2.55
N GLU A 214 -29.37 -4.91 2.63
CA GLU A 214 -28.60 -3.83 2.02
C GLU A 214 -27.21 -3.67 2.63
N THR A 215 -27.07 -3.81 3.96
CA THR A 215 -25.77 -3.82 4.64
C THR A 215 -24.92 -4.99 4.14
N CYS A 216 -25.50 -6.19 4.11
CA CYS A 216 -24.83 -7.39 3.60
C CYS A 216 -24.38 -7.21 2.14
N ARG A 217 -25.24 -6.65 1.29
CA ARG A 217 -24.94 -6.37 -0.13
C ARG A 217 -23.74 -5.45 -0.29
N VAL A 218 -23.63 -4.38 0.48
CA VAL A 218 -22.48 -3.46 0.42
C VAL A 218 -21.20 -4.20 0.79
N VAL A 219 -21.20 -4.97 1.89
CA VAL A 219 -20.04 -5.78 2.31
C VAL A 219 -19.61 -6.76 1.23
N ARG A 220 -20.54 -7.45 0.58
CA ARG A 220 -20.21 -8.40 -0.49
C ARG A 220 -19.64 -7.71 -1.73
N SER A 221 -20.24 -6.59 -2.15
CA SER A 221 -20.03 -6.06 -3.51
C SER A 221 -19.15 -4.82 -3.58
N HIS A 222 -18.59 -4.31 -2.48
CA HIS A 222 -17.80 -3.06 -2.51
C HIS A 222 -16.52 -3.14 -3.38
N HIS A 223 -16.05 -4.35 -3.70
CA HIS A 223 -14.95 -4.59 -4.64
C HIS A 223 -15.38 -5.00 -6.06
N GLU A 224 -16.68 -5.01 -6.35
CA GLU A 224 -17.19 -5.12 -7.72
C GLU A 224 -16.74 -3.91 -8.56
N ARG A 225 -16.92 -3.94 -9.89
CA ARG A 225 -16.55 -2.81 -10.77
C ARG A 225 -17.60 -2.61 -11.86
N ILE A 226 -17.67 -1.41 -12.45
CA ILE A 226 -18.68 -1.12 -13.48
C ILE A 226 -18.55 -2.04 -14.69
N ASN A 227 -17.32 -2.34 -15.11
CA ASN A 227 -17.02 -3.23 -16.22
C ASN A 227 -17.16 -4.74 -15.88
N GLY A 228 -17.38 -5.10 -14.61
CA GLY A 228 -17.46 -6.49 -14.13
C GLY A 228 -16.12 -7.16 -13.84
N SER A 229 -15.00 -6.44 -13.85
CA SER A 229 -13.68 -7.00 -13.53
C SER A 229 -13.41 -7.11 -12.02
N GLY A 230 -14.34 -6.65 -11.18
CA GLY A 230 -14.24 -6.73 -9.73
C GLY A 230 -14.55 -8.13 -9.19
N TYR A 231 -14.67 -8.26 -7.87
CA TYR A 231 -14.93 -9.53 -7.18
C TYR A 231 -15.92 -9.29 -6.01
N PRO A 232 -16.55 -10.33 -5.43
CA PRO A 232 -16.37 -11.77 -5.68
C PRO A 232 -17.22 -12.35 -6.83
N ASP A 233 -18.24 -11.65 -7.28
CA ASP A 233 -19.27 -12.16 -8.19
C ASP A 233 -19.06 -11.73 -9.66
N HIS A 234 -18.08 -10.86 -9.93
CA HIS A 234 -17.79 -10.30 -11.26
C HIS A 234 -19.01 -9.59 -11.88
N LEU A 235 -19.77 -8.89 -11.03
CA LEU A 235 -20.98 -8.20 -11.40
C LEU A 235 -20.67 -6.89 -12.08
N ARG A 236 -21.36 -6.63 -13.20
CA ARG A 236 -21.43 -5.30 -13.77
C ARG A 236 -22.34 -4.44 -12.91
N VAL A 237 -21.75 -3.51 -12.16
CA VAL A 237 -22.50 -2.58 -11.31
C VAL A 237 -23.49 -1.79 -12.17
N ARG A 238 -24.77 -1.82 -11.77
CA ARG A 238 -25.84 -1.26 -12.60
C ARG A 238 -25.68 0.25 -12.75
N PRO A 239 -26.06 0.83 -13.90
CA PRO A 239 -25.97 2.28 -14.10
C PRO A 239 -26.71 3.12 -13.05
N ASN A 240 -27.79 2.60 -12.47
CA ASN A 240 -28.61 3.27 -11.46
C ASN A 240 -28.18 3.01 -10.00
N ASP A 241 -27.22 2.12 -9.73
CA ASP A 241 -26.74 1.82 -8.38
C ASP A 241 -25.68 2.84 -7.94
N ARG A 242 -26.15 4.07 -7.67
CA ARG A 242 -25.27 5.18 -7.28
C ARG A 242 -24.51 4.89 -5.97
N ASP A 243 -25.12 4.13 -5.07
CA ASP A 243 -24.62 3.92 -3.73
C ASP A 243 -23.37 3.01 -3.77
N LEU A 244 -23.44 1.90 -4.52
CA LEU A 244 -22.27 1.05 -4.73
C LEU A 244 -21.19 1.76 -5.56
N LYS A 245 -21.58 2.58 -6.54
CA LYS A 245 -20.63 3.38 -7.33
C LYS A 245 -19.82 4.38 -6.50
N LEU A 246 -20.48 5.06 -5.56
CA LEU A 246 -19.78 5.93 -4.62
C LEU A 246 -18.89 5.12 -3.68
N MET A 247 -19.40 4.02 -3.12
CA MET A 247 -18.66 3.16 -2.20
C MET A 247 -17.31 2.72 -2.80
N MET A 248 -17.29 2.25 -4.05
CA MET A 248 -16.06 1.83 -4.74
C MET A 248 -15.02 2.95 -4.86
N ILE A 249 -15.46 4.19 -5.09
CA ILE A 249 -14.57 5.35 -5.22
C ILE A 249 -14.01 5.73 -3.85
N VAL A 250 -14.86 5.80 -2.82
CA VAL A 250 -14.46 6.20 -1.47
C VAL A 250 -13.54 5.15 -0.83
N ASP A 251 -13.83 3.86 -1.04
CA ASP A 251 -13.00 2.73 -0.63
C ASP A 251 -11.56 2.88 -1.16
N VAL A 252 -11.42 3.02 -2.48
CA VAL A 252 -10.10 3.16 -3.12
C VAL A 252 -9.40 4.45 -2.71
N TYR A 253 -10.12 5.58 -2.64
CA TYR A 253 -9.54 6.85 -2.20
C TYR A 253 -9.00 6.76 -0.76
N SER A 254 -9.80 6.21 0.16
CA SER A 254 -9.42 6.02 1.55
C SER A 254 -8.20 5.09 1.65
N ALA A 255 -8.21 3.96 0.95
CA ALA A 255 -7.11 3.02 0.96
C ALA A 255 -5.81 3.61 0.38
N LEU A 256 -5.91 4.51 -0.60
CA LEU A 256 -4.75 5.16 -1.21
C LEU A 256 -4.15 6.26 -0.32
N THR A 257 -5.00 7.01 0.40
CA THR A 257 -4.60 8.22 1.13
C THR A 257 -4.38 8.00 2.62
N LEU A 258 -4.72 6.83 3.17
CA LEU A 258 -4.36 6.45 4.54
C LEU A 258 -2.97 5.82 4.62
N ASN A 259 -2.35 5.95 5.79
CA ASN A 259 -1.06 5.30 6.08
C ASN A 259 -1.25 3.78 6.17
N ARG A 260 -0.38 3.01 5.52
CA ARG A 260 -0.36 1.54 5.58
C ARG A 260 1.00 1.08 6.10
N SER A 261 1.05 -0.10 6.74
CA SER A 261 2.30 -0.66 7.29
C SER A 261 3.43 -0.80 6.26
N TYR A 262 3.09 -0.91 4.99
CA TYR A 262 4.02 -1.16 3.88
C TYR A 262 4.13 0.02 2.89
N ARG A 263 3.40 1.11 3.12
CA ARG A 263 3.36 2.26 2.21
C ARG A 263 2.92 3.54 2.90
N LYS A 264 3.65 4.62 2.65
CA LYS A 264 3.23 5.97 3.04
C LYS A 264 1.90 6.35 2.37
N PRO A 265 1.13 7.27 2.97
CA PRO A 265 0.00 7.92 2.30
C PRO A 265 0.42 8.46 0.94
N MET A 266 -0.40 8.21 -0.08
CA MET A 266 -0.26 8.87 -1.37
C MET A 266 -0.86 10.27 -1.29
N HIS A 267 -0.28 11.25 -2.00
CA HIS A 267 -0.92 12.55 -2.11
C HIS A 267 -2.32 12.42 -2.70
N THR A 268 -3.26 13.20 -2.17
CA THR A 268 -4.69 13.06 -2.46
C THR A 268 -5.02 13.43 -3.91
N THR A 269 -4.30 14.38 -4.49
CA THR A 269 -4.34 14.70 -5.93
C THR A 269 -3.90 13.51 -6.78
N LYS A 270 -2.83 12.80 -6.39
CA LYS A 270 -2.34 11.60 -7.08
C LYS A 270 -3.30 10.42 -6.94
N ALA A 271 -3.88 10.21 -5.76
CA ALA A 271 -4.90 9.20 -5.54
C ALA A 271 -6.11 9.42 -6.47
N MET A 272 -6.58 10.66 -6.58
CA MET A 272 -7.66 11.01 -7.50
C MET A 272 -7.25 10.89 -8.98
N GLN A 273 -5.99 11.19 -9.35
CA GLN A 273 -5.49 10.90 -10.71
C GLN A 273 -5.60 9.42 -11.06
N ILE A 274 -5.24 8.51 -10.13
CA ILE A 274 -5.34 7.06 -10.35
C ILE A 274 -6.81 6.67 -10.56
N ILE A 275 -7.71 7.13 -9.70
CA ILE A 275 -9.15 6.84 -9.81
C ILE A 275 -9.72 7.36 -11.14
N LEU A 276 -9.37 8.57 -11.56
CA LEU A 276 -9.80 9.13 -12.84
C LEU A 276 -9.21 8.36 -14.03
N ASN A 277 -7.94 7.97 -13.97
CA ASN A 277 -7.31 7.14 -14.98
C ASN A 277 -8.03 5.78 -15.14
N ASP A 278 -8.35 5.14 -14.04
CA ASP A 278 -9.09 3.87 -14.01
C ASP A 278 -10.55 4.02 -14.45
N SER A 279 -11.16 5.18 -14.22
CA SER A 279 -12.46 5.52 -14.77
C SER A 279 -12.41 5.69 -16.29
N CYS A 280 -11.49 6.50 -16.82
CA CYS A 280 -11.42 6.82 -18.25
C CYS A 280 -10.90 5.68 -19.13
N ASN A 281 -9.84 4.98 -18.69
CA ASN A 281 -9.17 3.99 -19.52
C ASN A 281 -9.72 2.57 -19.31
N ASN A 282 -10.06 2.24 -18.06
CA ASN A 282 -10.43 0.87 -17.67
C ASN A 282 -11.94 0.72 -17.37
N HIS A 283 -12.71 1.82 -17.36
CA HIS A 283 -14.13 1.85 -17.03
C HIS A 283 -14.46 1.19 -15.68
N LEU A 284 -13.58 1.36 -14.69
CA LEU A 284 -13.75 0.78 -13.35
C LEU A 284 -14.76 1.55 -12.51
N PHE A 285 -14.74 2.88 -12.61
CA PHE A 285 -15.52 3.82 -11.79
C PHE A 285 -16.37 4.75 -12.66
N ASP A 286 -17.46 5.28 -12.09
CA ASP A 286 -18.35 6.21 -12.78
C ASP A 286 -17.74 7.61 -12.76
N ILE A 287 -17.35 8.12 -13.94
CA ILE A 287 -16.66 9.41 -14.07
C ILE A 287 -17.46 10.58 -13.49
N LYS A 288 -18.80 10.53 -13.54
CA LYS A 288 -19.65 11.61 -13.00
C LYS A 288 -19.58 11.62 -11.48
N ILE A 289 -19.60 10.44 -10.85
CA ILE A 289 -19.45 10.33 -9.39
C ILE A 289 -18.02 10.69 -8.98
N CYS A 290 -17.00 10.33 -9.76
CA CYS A 290 -15.64 10.81 -9.53
C CYS A 290 -15.58 12.34 -9.51
N TYR A 291 -16.19 13.02 -10.48
CA TYR A 291 -16.23 14.49 -10.50
C TYR A 291 -17.02 15.08 -9.33
N SER A 292 -18.17 14.50 -8.97
CA SER A 292 -18.90 14.91 -7.77
C SER A 292 -18.06 14.76 -6.51
N PHE A 293 -17.31 13.65 -6.39
CA PHE A 293 -16.44 13.40 -5.24
C PHE A 293 -15.26 14.38 -5.18
N ILE A 294 -14.61 14.67 -6.31
CA ILE A 294 -13.55 15.68 -6.40
C ILE A 294 -14.05 17.07 -5.99
N ASN A 295 -15.22 17.48 -6.51
CA ASN A 295 -15.82 18.75 -6.14
C ASN A 295 -16.16 18.81 -4.64
N PHE A 296 -16.63 17.70 -4.07
CA PHE A 296 -16.93 17.59 -2.65
C PHE A 296 -15.69 17.74 -1.76
N ILE A 297 -14.58 17.05 -2.07
CA ILE A 297 -13.34 17.13 -1.29
C ILE A 297 -12.48 18.37 -1.63
N HIS A 298 -12.77 19.07 -2.73
CA HIS A 298 -12.00 20.20 -3.25
C HIS A 298 -10.51 19.91 -3.55
N ILE A 299 -10.19 18.66 -3.89
CA ILE A 299 -8.82 18.22 -4.21
C ILE A 299 -8.77 17.89 -5.70
N PHE A 300 -8.26 18.82 -6.49
CA PHE A 300 -8.30 18.74 -7.94
C PHE A 300 -6.99 18.18 -8.51
N PRO A 301 -7.02 17.00 -9.18
CA PRO A 301 -5.91 16.47 -9.96
C PRO A 301 -5.37 17.44 -11.01
N SER A 302 -4.08 17.36 -11.35
CA SER A 302 -3.57 18.03 -12.56
C SER A 302 -4.28 17.52 -13.82
N ALA A 303 -4.29 18.35 -14.87
CA ALA A 303 -5.02 18.13 -16.12
C ALA A 303 -6.56 18.07 -15.97
N THR A 304 -7.09 18.46 -14.81
CA THR A 304 -8.53 18.67 -14.65
C THR A 304 -8.92 19.98 -15.32
N ARG A 305 -9.89 19.94 -16.23
CA ARG A 305 -10.50 21.15 -16.79
C ARG A 305 -11.67 21.58 -15.93
N VAL A 306 -11.69 22.85 -15.60
CA VAL A 306 -12.64 23.43 -14.66
C VAL A 306 -13.26 24.71 -15.20
N LEU A 307 -14.52 24.92 -14.84
CA LEU A 307 -15.20 26.20 -14.96
C LEU A 307 -15.10 26.91 -13.60
N LEU A 308 -14.60 28.14 -13.59
CA LEU A 308 -14.46 28.95 -12.38
C LEU A 308 -15.78 29.65 -12.03
N SER A 309 -15.87 30.16 -10.80
CA SER A 309 -17.01 30.97 -10.33
C SER A 309 -17.24 32.24 -11.17
N THR A 310 -16.18 32.74 -11.83
CA THR A 310 -16.24 33.87 -12.79
C THR A 310 -16.86 33.49 -14.14
N GLY A 311 -17.00 32.19 -14.44
CA GLY A 311 -17.40 31.68 -15.75
C GLY A 311 -16.25 31.50 -16.74
N GLU A 312 -15.00 31.73 -16.33
CA GLU A 312 -13.82 31.41 -17.13
C GLU A 312 -13.45 29.92 -17.02
N GLU A 313 -12.93 29.35 -18.10
CA GLU A 313 -12.41 27.98 -18.12
C GLU A 313 -10.89 27.97 -17.89
N GLY A 314 -10.41 26.93 -17.24
CA GLY A 314 -8.99 26.73 -17.00
C GLY A 314 -8.62 25.27 -16.74
N VAL A 315 -7.32 25.01 -16.77
CA VAL A 315 -6.74 23.69 -16.53
C VAL A 315 -5.93 23.72 -15.25
N ILE A 316 -6.18 22.76 -14.35
CA ILE A 316 -5.42 22.57 -13.12
C ILE A 316 -4.01 22.10 -13.47
N LEU A 317 -3.01 22.80 -12.95
CA LEU A 317 -1.60 22.46 -13.12
C LEU A 317 -1.11 21.54 -12.00
N ASN A 318 -0.07 20.78 -12.29
CA ASN A 318 0.61 20.00 -11.26
C ASN A 318 1.28 20.95 -10.24
N ASN A 319 1.20 20.60 -8.95
CA ASN A 319 1.86 21.36 -7.90
C ASN A 319 3.01 20.53 -7.31
N PRO A 320 4.28 20.77 -7.71
CA PRO A 320 5.40 19.87 -7.39
C PRO A 320 5.70 19.75 -5.89
N SER A 321 5.44 20.79 -5.10
CA SER A 321 5.86 20.87 -3.70
C SER A 321 4.85 20.31 -2.70
N GLY A 322 3.62 19.97 -3.13
CA GLY A 322 2.55 19.52 -2.23
C GLY A 322 2.18 20.50 -1.10
N SER A 323 2.78 21.71 -1.10
CA SER A 323 2.73 22.70 -0.02
C SER A 323 1.53 23.62 -0.11
N ASP A 324 1.01 23.85 -1.33
CA ASP A 324 -0.13 24.73 -1.51
C ASP A 324 -1.41 23.92 -1.52
N ILE A 325 -2.24 24.17 -0.51
CA ILE A 325 -3.55 23.54 -0.30
C ILE A 325 -4.50 23.80 -1.48
N LEU A 326 -4.26 24.88 -2.22
CA LEU A 326 -5.09 25.30 -3.34
C LEU A 326 -4.38 25.08 -4.69
N PRO A 327 -5.11 24.74 -5.76
CA PRO A 327 -4.51 24.47 -7.06
C PRO A 327 -4.10 25.73 -7.81
N ARG A 328 -3.06 25.59 -8.65
CA ARG A 328 -2.71 26.53 -9.71
C ARG A 328 -3.52 26.22 -10.96
N ILE A 329 -4.01 27.26 -11.62
CA ILE A 329 -4.90 27.14 -12.79
C ILE A 329 -4.31 27.97 -13.93
N ARG A 330 -4.20 27.36 -15.10
CA ARG A 330 -3.94 28.07 -16.36
C ARG A 330 -5.25 28.38 -17.04
N LEU A 331 -5.59 29.65 -17.17
CA LEU A 331 -6.82 30.09 -17.84
C LEU A 331 -6.74 29.82 -19.35
N GLU A 332 -7.78 29.25 -19.95
CA GLU A 332 -7.75 28.85 -21.37
C GLU A 332 -7.70 30.06 -22.32
N LYS A 333 -8.44 31.13 -22.03
CA LYS A 333 -8.53 32.32 -22.90
C LYS A 333 -7.27 33.18 -22.88
N SER A 334 -6.70 33.41 -21.68
CA SER A 334 -5.57 34.34 -21.51
C SER A 334 -4.22 33.64 -21.41
N GLY A 335 -4.19 32.33 -21.19
CA GLY A 335 -2.97 31.57 -20.89
C GLY A 335 -2.35 31.91 -19.53
N LYS A 336 -2.93 32.86 -18.77
CA LYS A 336 -2.40 33.31 -17.49
C LYS A 336 -2.50 32.19 -16.46
N ILE A 337 -1.42 32.01 -15.69
CA ILE A 337 -1.41 31.12 -14.52
C ILE A 337 -1.81 31.91 -13.29
N ILE A 338 -2.82 31.43 -12.58
CA ILE A 338 -3.29 31.99 -11.31
C ILE A 338 -3.25 30.92 -10.22
N GLN A 339 -3.02 31.36 -8.99
CA GLN A 339 -3.21 30.54 -7.79
C GLN A 339 -4.61 30.80 -7.26
N LEU A 340 -5.39 29.77 -6.94
CA LEU A 340 -6.68 30.01 -6.28
C LEU A 340 -6.46 30.66 -4.90
N PRO A 341 -7.22 31.72 -4.57
CA PRO A 341 -7.02 32.47 -3.34
C PRO A 341 -7.63 31.74 -2.13
N SER A 342 -6.97 31.84 -0.98
CA SER A 342 -7.38 31.19 0.27
C SER A 342 -8.71 31.71 0.84
N ASP A 343 -9.07 32.94 0.49
CA ASP A 343 -10.32 33.61 0.87
C ASP A 343 -11.55 33.13 0.09
N LEU A 344 -11.39 32.20 -0.87
CA LEU A 344 -12.45 31.66 -1.72
C LEU A 344 -13.19 32.70 -2.57
N SER A 345 -12.59 33.88 -2.80
CA SER A 345 -13.14 34.88 -3.73
C SER A 345 -13.23 34.34 -5.17
N LEU A 346 -12.38 33.36 -5.52
CA LEU A 346 -12.42 32.61 -6.76
C LEU A 346 -12.40 31.12 -6.46
N THR A 347 -13.37 30.37 -6.99
CA THR A 347 -13.52 28.93 -6.73
C THR A 347 -13.78 28.16 -8.02
N VAL A 348 -13.56 26.85 -7.97
CA VAL A 348 -14.02 25.93 -9.03
C VAL A 348 -15.53 25.75 -8.88
N LYS A 349 -16.28 26.13 -9.92
CA LYS A 349 -17.73 25.94 -10.00
C LYS A 349 -18.09 24.51 -10.39
N THR A 350 -17.42 23.96 -11.40
CA THR A 350 -17.57 22.55 -11.80
C THR A 350 -16.35 22.08 -12.57
N ILE A 351 -16.17 20.76 -12.59
CA ILE A 351 -15.27 20.06 -13.50
C ILE A 351 -15.99 19.88 -14.83
N THR A 352 -15.30 20.15 -15.94
CA THR A 352 -15.83 19.97 -17.29
C THR A 352 -15.31 18.69 -17.92
N SER A 353 -14.03 18.37 -17.73
CA SER A 353 -13.40 17.13 -18.20
C SER A 353 -12.06 16.89 -17.50
N TRP A 354 -11.44 15.73 -17.77
CA TRP A 354 -10.10 15.41 -17.32
C TRP A 354 -9.35 14.66 -18.42
N ASP A 355 -8.10 15.02 -18.66
CA ASP A 355 -7.29 14.48 -19.75
C ASP A 355 -6.16 13.57 -19.23
N SER A 356 -6.32 12.26 -19.46
CA SER A 356 -5.30 11.27 -19.10
C SER A 356 -4.01 11.41 -19.93
N HIS A 357 -4.08 11.90 -21.17
CA HIS A 357 -2.91 12.07 -22.04
C HIS A 357 -2.00 13.19 -21.54
N GLU A 358 -2.58 14.28 -21.04
CA GLU A 358 -1.82 15.39 -20.48
C GLU A 358 -1.05 14.93 -19.22
N VAL A 359 -1.66 14.11 -18.35
CA VAL A 359 -0.96 13.54 -17.19
C VAL A 359 0.19 12.61 -17.59
N LEU A 360 -0.03 11.73 -18.58
CA LEU A 360 1.02 10.85 -19.09
C LEU A 360 2.17 11.64 -19.72
N THR A 361 1.86 12.73 -20.42
CA THR A 361 2.85 13.62 -21.02
C THR A 361 3.67 14.34 -19.95
N GLN A 362 3.02 14.86 -18.90
CA GLN A 362 3.70 15.46 -17.76
C GLN A 362 4.61 14.44 -17.04
N ALA A 363 4.14 13.20 -16.82
CA ALA A 363 4.96 12.17 -16.19
C ALA A 363 6.19 11.79 -17.03
N LYS A 364 6.06 11.72 -18.35
CA LYS A 364 7.18 11.53 -19.28
C LYS A 364 8.17 12.70 -19.22
N GLN A 365 7.67 13.93 -19.12
CA GLN A 365 8.53 15.11 -18.98
C GLN A 365 9.32 15.08 -17.66
N ILE A 366 8.65 14.82 -16.53
CA ILE A 366 9.32 14.71 -15.22
C ILE A 366 10.38 13.61 -15.24
N TRP A 367 10.09 12.48 -15.90
CA TRP A 367 11.08 11.41 -16.09
C TRP A 367 12.28 11.88 -16.93
N SER A 368 12.04 12.55 -18.06
CA SER A 368 13.12 13.09 -18.89
C SER A 368 13.97 14.12 -18.12
N ASP A 369 13.33 15.01 -17.37
CA ASP A 369 13.99 16.01 -16.54
C ASP A 369 14.83 15.33 -15.45
N TYR A 370 14.29 14.29 -14.80
CA TYR A 370 15.02 13.48 -13.84
C TYR A 370 16.31 12.90 -14.43
N ILE A 371 16.23 12.26 -15.60
CA ILE A 371 17.41 11.69 -16.28
C ILE A 371 18.43 12.78 -16.62
N ASN A 372 17.97 13.91 -17.16
CA ASN A 372 18.87 15.01 -17.53
C ASN A 372 19.53 15.63 -16.28
N TYR A 373 18.81 15.84 -15.17
CA TYR A 373 19.40 16.34 -13.93
C TYR A 373 20.39 15.38 -13.28
N LEU A 374 20.22 14.06 -13.46
CA LEU A 374 21.24 13.10 -13.07
C LEU A 374 22.52 13.32 -13.88
N ILE A 375 22.40 13.40 -15.21
CA ILE A 375 23.53 13.61 -16.14
C ILE A 375 24.23 14.94 -15.87
N ASP A 376 23.47 16.02 -15.62
CA ASP A 376 23.99 17.36 -15.33
C ASP A 376 24.58 17.50 -13.91
N GLY A 377 24.37 16.50 -13.04
CA GLY A 377 24.83 16.54 -11.65
C GLY A 377 23.99 17.39 -10.70
N ASP A 378 22.80 17.83 -11.11
CA ASP A 378 21.89 18.64 -10.30
C ASP A 378 21.07 17.78 -9.33
N SER A 379 21.74 17.37 -8.25
CA SER A 379 21.13 16.51 -7.21
C SER A 379 19.87 17.10 -6.57
N VAL A 380 19.70 18.43 -6.52
CA VAL A 380 18.55 19.07 -5.87
C VAL A 380 17.30 18.89 -6.73
N LYS A 381 17.38 19.27 -8.01
CA LYS A 381 16.24 19.09 -8.92
C LYS A 381 15.94 17.62 -9.19
N ALA A 382 16.97 16.77 -9.25
CA ALA A 382 16.78 15.33 -9.39
C ALA A 382 15.99 14.73 -8.20
N VAL A 383 16.21 15.25 -6.97
CA VAL A 383 15.43 14.86 -5.79
C VAL A 383 13.97 15.28 -5.91
N ASP A 384 13.68 16.49 -6.39
CA ASP A 384 12.30 16.96 -6.58
C ASP A 384 11.54 16.08 -7.59
N CYS A 385 12.19 15.74 -8.71
CA CYS A 385 11.62 14.80 -9.68
C CYS A 385 11.43 13.40 -9.08
N LEU A 386 12.41 12.90 -8.32
CA LEU A 386 12.33 11.58 -7.69
C LEU A 386 11.20 11.51 -6.66
N ASP A 387 11.00 12.53 -5.83
CA ASP A 387 9.90 12.57 -4.87
C ASP A 387 8.55 12.62 -5.60
N ALA A 388 8.40 13.41 -6.67
CA ALA A 388 7.19 13.43 -7.49
C ALA A 388 6.91 12.09 -8.20
N LEU A 389 7.95 11.41 -8.71
CA LEU A 389 7.83 10.11 -9.37
C LEU A 389 7.55 8.97 -8.39
N SER A 390 8.06 9.07 -7.15
CA SER A 390 7.94 8.03 -6.12
C SER A 390 6.69 8.13 -5.24
N ASP A 391 5.83 9.12 -5.44
CA ASP A 391 4.63 9.33 -4.64
C ASP A 391 3.71 8.10 -4.62
N GLY A 392 3.41 7.62 -3.42
CA GLY A 392 2.58 6.45 -3.17
C GLY A 392 3.12 5.14 -3.77
N MET A 393 4.41 5.06 -4.12
CA MET A 393 5.08 3.81 -4.49
C MET A 393 5.53 3.04 -3.24
N ARG A 394 5.60 1.70 -3.34
CA ARG A 394 6.29 0.88 -2.34
C ARG A 394 7.79 1.19 -2.43
N ILE A 395 8.50 1.09 -1.30
CA ILE A 395 9.93 1.40 -1.24
C ILE A 395 10.69 0.56 -2.28
N GLU A 396 10.48 -0.75 -2.33
CA GLU A 396 11.05 -1.65 -3.36
C GLU A 396 10.84 -1.15 -4.80
N ASP A 397 9.64 -0.65 -5.11
CA ASP A 397 9.31 -0.20 -6.47
C ASP A 397 10.06 1.09 -6.82
N VAL A 398 10.44 1.93 -5.85
CA VAL A 398 11.27 3.13 -6.09
C VAL A 398 12.66 2.70 -6.59
N PHE A 399 13.25 1.71 -5.92
CA PHE A 399 14.59 1.21 -6.24
C PHE A 399 14.63 0.51 -7.60
N VAL A 400 13.61 -0.29 -7.92
CA VAL A 400 13.53 -1.00 -9.20
C VAL A 400 13.04 -0.10 -10.33
N LYS A 401 11.87 0.52 -10.20
CA LYS A 401 11.22 1.20 -11.33
C LYS A 401 11.76 2.59 -11.61
N LEU A 402 12.47 3.21 -10.65
CA LEU A 402 13.07 4.53 -10.83
C LEU A 402 14.59 4.44 -10.92
N PHE A 403 15.28 3.90 -9.91
CA PHE A 403 16.75 3.89 -9.88
C PHE A 403 17.37 2.89 -10.87
N GLU A 404 16.94 1.63 -10.90
CA GLU A 404 17.46 0.65 -11.89
C GLU A 404 17.19 1.14 -13.31
N ARG A 405 15.93 1.53 -13.56
CA ARG A 405 15.51 2.05 -14.86
C ARG A 405 16.28 3.29 -15.29
N SER A 406 16.62 4.22 -14.38
CA SER A 406 17.42 5.39 -14.75
C SER A 406 18.84 5.01 -15.12
N LEU A 407 19.46 4.06 -14.41
CA LEU A 407 20.78 3.53 -14.75
C LEU A 407 20.77 2.85 -16.12
N ASP A 408 19.75 2.04 -16.41
CA ASP A 408 19.60 1.38 -17.72
C ASP A 408 19.44 2.40 -18.85
N GLU A 409 18.60 3.42 -18.67
CA GLU A 409 18.37 4.46 -19.68
C GLU A 409 19.62 5.33 -19.90
N ILE A 410 20.33 5.69 -18.84
CA ILE A 410 21.60 6.42 -18.94
C ILE A 410 22.64 5.57 -19.69
N GLN A 411 22.75 4.28 -19.37
CA GLN A 411 23.66 3.37 -20.08
C GLN A 411 23.30 3.23 -21.57
N GLU A 412 22.01 3.13 -21.89
CA GLU A 412 21.53 3.09 -23.27
C GLU A 412 21.89 4.37 -24.04
N ARG A 413 21.67 5.54 -23.45
CA ARG A 413 22.01 6.84 -24.05
C ARG A 413 23.51 7.03 -24.24
N LEU A 414 24.34 6.52 -23.32
CA LEU A 414 25.80 6.44 -23.48
C LEU A 414 26.18 5.55 -24.69
N SER A 415 25.55 4.39 -24.85
CA SER A 415 25.80 3.48 -25.98
C SER A 415 25.46 4.12 -27.34
N LYS A 416 24.46 5.01 -27.36
CA LYS A 416 24.07 5.84 -28.51
C LYS A 416 24.95 7.08 -28.71
N LYS A 417 25.95 7.30 -27.85
CA LYS A 417 26.85 8.46 -27.86
C LYS A 417 26.14 9.81 -27.72
N GLU A 418 25.04 9.86 -26.96
CA GLU A 418 24.34 11.11 -26.67
C GLU A 418 25.13 12.03 -25.71
N PHE A 419 26.04 11.46 -24.91
CA PHE A 419 26.96 12.17 -24.01
C PHE A 419 28.26 11.38 -23.79
N MET A 420 29.23 11.96 -23.09
CA MET A 420 30.57 11.40 -22.92
C MET A 420 30.68 10.54 -21.64
N THR A 421 31.73 9.71 -21.55
CA THR A 421 32.00 8.90 -20.35
C THR A 421 32.17 9.75 -19.09
N ALA A 422 32.64 11.00 -19.20
CA ALA A 422 32.71 11.93 -18.07
C ALA A 422 31.31 12.25 -17.51
N ASP A 423 30.32 12.46 -18.38
CA ASP A 423 28.94 12.75 -17.98
C ASP A 423 28.28 11.52 -17.34
N TYR A 424 28.60 10.32 -17.84
CA TYR A 424 28.21 9.06 -17.18
C TYR A 424 28.70 8.99 -15.72
N MET A 425 29.95 9.39 -15.47
CA MET A 425 30.52 9.38 -14.12
C MET A 425 29.79 10.37 -13.20
N VAL A 426 29.46 11.57 -13.70
CA VAL A 426 28.63 12.54 -12.98
C VAL A 426 27.26 11.96 -12.65
N ALA A 427 26.61 11.32 -13.62
CA ALA A 427 25.32 10.67 -13.45
C ALA A 427 25.37 9.56 -12.39
N ALA A 428 26.40 8.72 -12.42
CA ALA A 428 26.61 7.64 -11.47
C ALA A 428 26.79 8.17 -10.04
N PHE A 429 27.63 9.18 -9.84
CA PHE A 429 27.82 9.82 -8.54
C PHE A 429 26.56 10.51 -8.02
N THR A 430 25.83 11.18 -8.89
CA THR A 430 24.57 11.86 -8.53
C THR A 430 23.51 10.83 -8.13
N THR A 431 23.41 9.73 -8.86
CA THR A 431 22.53 8.60 -8.52
C THR A 431 22.89 7.97 -7.17
N LEU A 432 24.19 7.74 -6.90
CA LEU A 432 24.67 7.25 -5.59
C LEU A 432 24.28 8.17 -4.43
N ARG A 433 24.37 9.49 -4.62
CA ARG A 433 23.95 10.48 -3.61
C ARG A 433 22.45 10.39 -3.35
N LEU A 434 21.64 10.27 -4.41
CA LEU A 434 20.19 10.14 -4.29
C LEU A 434 19.77 8.82 -3.62
N LEU A 435 20.44 7.70 -3.92
CA LEU A 435 20.23 6.41 -3.24
C LEU A 435 20.48 6.55 -1.75
N SER A 436 21.64 7.08 -1.37
CA SER A 436 22.03 7.30 0.03
C SER A 436 21.01 8.19 0.76
N TRP A 437 20.59 9.28 0.13
CA TRP A 437 19.56 10.16 0.66
C TRP A 437 18.21 9.46 0.84
N LYS A 438 17.78 8.65 -0.14
CA LYS A 438 16.50 7.94 -0.07
C LYS A 438 16.52 6.91 1.05
N MET A 439 17.62 6.20 1.23
CA MET A 439 17.83 5.25 2.32
C MET A 439 17.74 5.91 3.69
N LEU A 440 18.35 7.07 3.89
CA LEU A 440 18.21 7.84 5.12
C LEU A 440 16.74 8.18 5.42
N LYS A 441 15.94 8.53 4.40
CA LYS A 441 14.49 8.81 4.54
C LYS A 441 13.64 7.58 4.89
N VAL A 442 14.09 6.38 4.55
CA VAL A 442 13.35 5.13 4.80
C VAL A 442 13.92 4.29 5.93
N PHE A 443 15.07 4.67 6.51
CA PHE A 443 15.77 3.91 7.53
C PHE A 443 14.87 3.50 8.71
N HIS A 444 14.03 4.43 9.21
CA HIS A 444 13.09 4.16 10.31
C HIS A 444 11.89 3.26 9.93
N GLN A 445 11.70 2.98 8.65
CA GLN A 445 10.64 2.09 8.14
C GLN A 445 11.18 0.69 7.80
N LEU A 446 12.48 0.45 7.93
CA LEU A 446 13.08 -0.84 7.63
C LEU A 446 12.59 -1.89 8.64
N PRO A 447 12.31 -3.12 8.17
CA PRO A 447 12.00 -4.23 9.06
C PRO A 447 13.21 -4.55 9.96
N ASN A 448 12.97 -5.23 11.08
CA ASN A 448 14.06 -5.80 11.86
C ASN A 448 14.82 -6.84 11.01
N SER A 449 16.14 -6.89 11.19
CA SER A 449 17.00 -7.82 10.45
C SER A 449 16.83 -9.25 10.96
N ASP A 450 15.86 -9.97 10.40
CA ASP A 450 15.47 -11.29 10.90
C ASP A 450 15.92 -12.45 9.99
N ILE A 451 16.50 -12.17 8.81
CA ILE A 451 16.83 -13.22 7.81
C ILE A 451 18.26 -13.75 7.96
N GLY A 452 19.22 -12.85 8.18
CA GLY A 452 20.64 -13.21 8.27
C GLY A 452 21.58 -12.15 7.71
N GLU A 453 22.87 -12.46 7.83
CA GLU A 453 23.98 -11.64 7.37
C GLU A 453 24.30 -11.96 5.90
N ILE A 454 24.36 -10.92 5.06
CA ILE A 454 24.74 -11.03 3.65
C ILE A 454 25.94 -10.16 3.32
N VAL A 455 26.96 -10.77 2.72
CA VAL A 455 28.09 -10.04 2.13
C VAL A 455 27.73 -9.66 0.70
N ILE A 456 27.99 -8.41 0.32
CA ILE A 456 27.65 -7.89 -0.99
C ILE A 456 28.92 -7.45 -1.69
N ALA A 457 29.19 -8.06 -2.83
CA ALA A 457 30.48 -8.01 -3.52
C ALA A 457 30.34 -7.42 -4.92
N ASN A 458 31.12 -6.37 -5.19
CA ASN A 458 31.24 -5.76 -6.52
C ASN A 458 32.47 -6.31 -7.27
N LEU A 459 32.24 -7.06 -8.35
CA LEU A 459 33.34 -7.56 -9.22
C LEU A 459 33.64 -6.64 -10.42
N GLU A 460 32.86 -5.59 -10.64
CA GLU A 460 32.94 -4.76 -11.85
C GLU A 460 33.70 -3.46 -11.66
N SER A 461 34.52 -3.37 -10.61
CA SER A 461 35.27 -2.16 -10.25
C SER A 461 34.36 -0.93 -10.10
N PHE A 462 34.82 0.26 -10.51
CA PHE A 462 34.09 1.51 -10.31
C PHE A 462 32.75 1.56 -11.07
N ASN A 463 32.66 0.93 -12.24
CA ASN A 463 31.47 0.99 -13.11
C ASN A 463 30.25 0.28 -12.48
N GLY A 464 30.47 -0.75 -11.67
CA GLY A 464 29.41 -1.47 -10.95
C GLY A 464 29.02 -0.87 -9.61
N LEU A 465 29.70 0.18 -9.13
CA LEU A 465 29.52 0.68 -7.76
C LEU A 465 28.07 1.10 -7.47
N THR A 466 27.45 1.83 -8.40
CA THR A 466 26.07 2.32 -8.24
C THR A 466 25.05 1.19 -8.24
N ARG A 467 25.19 0.20 -9.13
CA ARG A 467 24.32 -0.99 -9.16
C ARG A 467 24.52 -1.88 -7.94
N THR A 468 25.76 -2.03 -7.48
CA THR A 468 26.02 -2.83 -6.27
C THR A 468 25.48 -2.13 -5.02
N LYS A 469 25.59 -0.80 -4.93
CA LYS A 469 24.96 -0.01 -3.85
C LYS A 469 23.44 -0.13 -3.87
N LEU A 470 22.84 -0.09 -5.07
CA LEU A 470 21.40 -0.28 -5.27
C LEU A 470 20.95 -1.68 -4.80
N MET A 471 21.75 -2.71 -5.11
CA MET A 471 21.54 -4.07 -4.64
C MET A 471 21.65 -4.18 -3.12
N ASP A 472 22.67 -3.56 -2.51
CA ASP A 472 22.85 -3.45 -1.06
C ASP A 472 21.64 -2.84 -0.36
N ASP A 473 21.14 -1.72 -0.88
CA ASP A 473 19.95 -1.08 -0.33
C ASP A 473 18.71 -1.97 -0.43
N LEU A 474 18.53 -2.68 -1.54
CA LEU A 474 17.41 -3.61 -1.71
C LEU A 474 17.45 -4.77 -0.72
N PHE A 475 18.62 -5.33 -0.44
CA PHE A 475 18.78 -6.35 0.60
C PHE A 475 18.42 -5.79 1.98
N ALA A 476 18.92 -4.60 2.34
CA ALA A 476 18.58 -3.95 3.60
C ALA A 476 17.08 -3.67 3.74
N ILE A 477 16.43 -3.14 2.69
CA ILE A 477 14.96 -2.92 2.61
C ILE A 477 14.19 -4.22 2.81
N SER A 478 14.78 -5.32 2.39
CA SER A 478 14.20 -6.65 2.47
C SER A 478 14.44 -7.33 3.82
N GLY A 479 15.10 -6.71 4.80
CA GLY A 479 15.31 -7.25 6.15
C GLY A 479 16.59 -8.07 6.34
N TRP A 480 17.58 -7.85 5.48
CA TRP A 480 18.90 -8.46 5.59
C TRP A 480 19.86 -7.53 6.34
N THR A 481 20.78 -8.10 7.13
CA THR A 481 21.94 -7.34 7.60
C THR A 481 23.00 -7.37 6.51
N THR A 482 23.29 -6.21 5.93
CA THR A 482 24.20 -6.13 4.78
C THR A 482 25.61 -5.72 5.19
N ASP A 483 26.60 -6.33 4.54
CA ASP A 483 27.99 -5.93 4.61
C ASP A 483 28.55 -5.71 3.20
N PHE A 484 28.81 -4.45 2.88
CA PHE A 484 29.10 -4.00 1.52
C PHE A 484 30.61 -3.91 1.24
N LEU A 485 31.06 -4.63 0.22
CA LEU A 485 32.43 -4.64 -0.30
C LEU A 485 32.47 -3.91 -1.67
N PRO A 486 32.76 -2.59 -1.69
CA PRO A 486 32.67 -1.77 -2.89
C PRO A 486 33.76 -2.05 -3.93
N VAL A 487 34.92 -2.52 -3.49
CA VAL A 487 36.08 -2.84 -4.32
C VAL A 487 36.65 -4.16 -3.82
N ILE A 488 37.00 -5.06 -4.72
CA ILE A 488 37.49 -6.41 -4.38
C ILE A 488 38.81 -6.66 -5.10
N ASP A 489 39.85 -6.96 -4.32
CA ASP A 489 41.18 -7.30 -4.82
C ASP A 489 41.44 -8.82 -4.91
N GLY A 490 40.45 -9.65 -4.57
CA GLY A 490 40.49 -11.10 -4.78
C GLY A 490 39.60 -11.92 -3.83
N LEU A 491 39.53 -13.24 -4.08
CA LEU A 491 38.74 -14.22 -3.29
C LEU A 491 39.00 -14.10 -1.78
N ALA A 492 40.26 -13.88 -1.37
CA ALA A 492 40.64 -13.81 0.03
C ALA A 492 39.85 -12.74 0.80
N MET A 493 39.51 -11.63 0.15
CA MET A 493 38.75 -10.55 0.79
C MET A 493 37.30 -10.97 1.05
N ILE A 494 36.65 -11.57 0.05
CA ILE A 494 35.29 -12.12 0.18
C ILE A 494 35.25 -13.19 1.27
N ARG A 495 36.21 -14.13 1.23
CA ARG A 495 36.36 -15.21 2.21
C ARG A 495 36.50 -14.68 3.63
N ASN A 496 37.42 -13.73 3.85
CA ASN A 496 37.65 -13.15 5.17
C ASN A 496 36.40 -12.44 5.70
N GLN A 497 35.64 -11.78 4.83
CA GLN A 497 34.43 -11.09 5.23
C GLN A 497 33.30 -12.06 5.59
N ILE A 498 33.11 -13.12 4.80
CA ILE A 498 32.16 -14.21 5.11
C ILE A 498 32.45 -14.80 6.48
N LEU A 499 33.72 -15.15 6.76
CA LEU A 499 34.13 -15.71 8.05
C LEU A 499 33.94 -14.72 9.20
N ARG A 500 34.33 -13.46 9.00
CA ARG A 500 34.23 -12.41 10.03
C ARG A 500 32.78 -12.11 10.41
N LYS A 501 31.89 -12.06 9.43
CA LYS A 501 30.48 -11.76 9.63
C LYS A 501 29.63 -12.99 9.90
N LYS A 502 30.20 -14.19 9.73
CA LYS A 502 29.47 -15.46 9.75
C LYS A 502 28.28 -15.39 8.77
N ALA A 503 28.54 -14.87 7.58
CA ALA A 503 27.50 -14.66 6.59
C ALA A 503 27.07 -15.99 5.97
N ASP A 504 25.78 -16.27 6.04
CA ASP A 504 25.16 -17.44 5.39
C ASP A 504 24.88 -17.17 3.90
N TYR A 505 25.05 -15.91 3.47
CA TYR A 505 24.66 -15.45 2.15
C TYR A 505 25.70 -14.51 1.52
N LEU A 506 25.79 -14.57 0.20
CA LEU A 506 26.68 -13.73 -0.61
C LEU A 506 25.92 -13.22 -1.83
N ALA A 507 25.94 -11.92 -2.10
CA ALA A 507 25.46 -11.34 -3.36
C ALA A 507 26.64 -10.80 -4.17
N ILE A 508 26.68 -11.13 -5.46
CA ILE A 508 27.73 -10.72 -6.40
C ILE A 508 27.09 -9.97 -7.56
N LEU A 509 27.58 -8.76 -7.84
CA LEU A 509 27.30 -8.07 -9.10
C LEU A 509 28.36 -8.47 -10.14
N CYS A 510 27.90 -8.96 -11.30
CA CYS A 510 28.72 -9.23 -12.48
C CYS A 510 27.84 -9.12 -13.73
N SER A 511 28.08 -8.10 -14.54
CA SER A 511 27.40 -7.79 -15.80
C SER A 511 28.31 -7.81 -17.04
N ASP A 512 29.63 -7.81 -16.87
CA ASP A 512 30.58 -8.04 -17.98
C ASP A 512 30.86 -9.53 -18.22
N CYS A 513 30.54 -10.00 -19.42
CA CYS A 513 30.76 -11.38 -19.90
C CYS A 513 32.25 -11.76 -19.94
N ALA A 514 33.17 -10.79 -19.96
CA ALA A 514 34.61 -11.02 -19.93
C ALA A 514 35.08 -11.73 -18.64
N HIS A 515 34.25 -11.70 -17.58
CA HIS A 515 34.55 -12.30 -16.28
C HIS A 515 33.87 -13.64 -16.02
N ASP A 516 33.15 -14.22 -17.00
CA ASP A 516 32.38 -15.45 -16.81
C ASP A 516 33.23 -16.63 -16.32
N SER A 517 34.43 -16.84 -16.89
CA SER A 517 35.32 -17.93 -16.49
C SER A 517 35.85 -17.74 -15.06
N PHE A 518 36.29 -16.52 -14.74
CA PHE A 518 36.76 -16.15 -13.41
C PHE A 518 35.66 -16.30 -12.36
N LEU A 519 34.44 -15.84 -12.67
CA LEU A 519 33.29 -15.95 -11.78
C LEU A 519 32.90 -17.41 -11.55
N ILE A 520 32.89 -18.26 -12.58
CA ILE A 520 32.62 -19.70 -12.43
C ILE A 520 33.64 -20.34 -11.48
N ASP A 521 34.93 -20.06 -11.64
CA ASP A 521 35.97 -20.60 -10.78
C ASP A 521 35.87 -20.08 -9.35
N LEU A 522 35.57 -18.79 -9.17
CA LEU A 522 35.30 -18.16 -7.87
C LEU A 522 34.14 -18.84 -7.16
N LEU A 523 33.01 -19.07 -7.86
CA LEU A 523 31.82 -19.71 -7.32
C LEU A 523 32.09 -21.15 -6.89
N LYS A 524 32.84 -21.92 -7.70
CA LYS A 524 33.24 -23.29 -7.35
C LYS A 524 34.13 -23.33 -6.10
N GLN A 525 35.10 -22.43 -6.01
CA GLN A 525 35.99 -22.34 -4.84
C GLN A 525 35.21 -21.97 -3.57
N LEU A 526 34.35 -20.96 -3.65
CA LEU A 526 33.50 -20.55 -2.53
C LEU A 526 32.56 -21.66 -2.08
N LYS A 527 31.97 -22.43 -2.99
CA LYS A 527 31.09 -23.56 -2.64
C LYS A 527 31.83 -24.74 -2.05
N ASN A 528 33.04 -25.02 -2.51
CA ASN A 528 33.88 -26.06 -1.92
C ASN A 528 34.27 -25.70 -0.47
N GLU A 529 34.54 -24.42 -0.21
CA GLU A 529 34.91 -23.96 1.14
C GLU A 529 33.69 -23.74 2.05
N PHE A 530 32.58 -23.24 1.51
CA PHE A 530 31.34 -22.94 2.22
C PHE A 530 30.14 -23.66 1.57
N PRO A 531 29.95 -24.97 1.82
CA PRO A 531 28.89 -25.74 1.16
C PRO A 531 27.46 -25.24 1.41
N GLY A 532 27.23 -24.63 2.58
CA GLY A 532 25.92 -24.07 2.97
C GLY A 532 25.67 -22.63 2.53
N LEU A 533 26.68 -21.94 1.99
CA LEU A 533 26.57 -20.52 1.59
C LEU A 533 25.58 -20.39 0.44
N THR A 534 24.56 -19.55 0.58
CA THR A 534 23.65 -19.24 -0.53
C THR A 534 24.19 -18.05 -1.32
N ILE A 535 24.33 -18.20 -2.63
CA ILE A 535 24.95 -17.18 -3.48
C ILE A 535 23.92 -16.62 -4.46
N PHE A 536 23.75 -15.29 -4.44
CA PHE A 536 22.99 -14.52 -5.41
C PHE A 536 23.96 -13.90 -6.42
N VAL A 537 23.71 -14.12 -7.71
CA VAL A 537 24.47 -13.49 -8.79
C VAL A 537 23.53 -12.60 -9.59
N HIS A 538 23.90 -11.34 -9.77
CA HIS A 538 23.12 -10.35 -10.50
C HIS A 538 23.95 -9.75 -11.65
N GLY A 539 23.35 -9.68 -12.84
CA GLY A 539 23.92 -9.00 -14.01
C GLY A 539 24.31 -9.89 -15.20
N SER A 540 24.43 -11.21 -15.03
CA SER A 540 24.92 -12.08 -16.11
C SER A 540 23.84 -12.40 -17.15
N GLU A 541 24.07 -12.06 -18.41
CA GLU A 541 23.26 -12.55 -19.54
C GLU A 541 23.51 -14.05 -19.75
N SER A 542 22.62 -14.89 -19.20
CA SER A 542 22.33 -16.28 -19.63
C SER A 542 23.43 -17.36 -19.60
N CYS A 543 24.73 -17.06 -19.64
CA CYS A 543 25.76 -18.08 -19.86
C CYS A 543 26.19 -18.86 -18.60
N ILE A 544 26.00 -18.30 -17.40
CA ILE A 544 26.45 -18.92 -16.14
C ILE A 544 25.50 -20.05 -15.71
N ALA A 545 24.19 -19.86 -15.92
CA ALA A 545 23.17 -20.84 -15.54
C ALA A 545 23.29 -22.16 -16.31
N GLU A 546 23.73 -22.12 -17.57
CA GLU A 546 23.92 -23.31 -18.41
C GLU A 546 25.21 -24.08 -18.10
N LYS A 547 26.18 -23.46 -17.41
CA LYS A 547 27.53 -24.01 -17.19
C LYS A 547 27.78 -24.47 -15.75
N VAL A 548 26.88 -24.17 -14.81
CA VAL A 548 27.11 -24.37 -13.37
C VAL A 548 25.83 -24.86 -12.67
N GLU A 549 25.69 -26.18 -12.50
CA GLU A 549 24.72 -26.76 -11.57
C GLU A 549 25.33 -26.78 -10.14
N LEU A 550 25.15 -25.68 -9.41
CA LEU A 550 25.52 -25.59 -7.99
C LEU A 550 24.26 -25.40 -7.13
N ASN A 551 24.09 -26.24 -6.11
CA ASN A 551 23.03 -26.08 -5.11
C ASN A 551 23.16 -24.71 -4.41
N HIS A 552 22.04 -24.06 -4.09
CA HIS A 552 21.98 -22.73 -3.45
C HIS A 552 22.70 -21.63 -4.25
N LEU A 553 22.60 -21.65 -5.59
CA LEU A 553 23.01 -20.57 -6.48
C LEU A 553 21.77 -19.98 -7.18
N LEU A 554 21.57 -18.68 -7.07
CA LEU A 554 20.42 -17.97 -7.62
C LEU A 554 20.88 -16.85 -8.54
N ILE A 555 20.53 -16.94 -9.81
CA ILE A 555 20.95 -15.99 -10.84
C ILE A 555 19.78 -15.07 -11.21
N SER A 556 20.06 -13.78 -11.35
CA SER A 556 19.06 -12.75 -11.61
C SER A 556 19.53 -11.81 -12.72
N LYS A 557 18.77 -11.72 -13.81
CA LYS A 557 19.08 -10.84 -14.96
C LYS A 557 18.76 -9.37 -14.67
N ASN A 558 17.81 -9.12 -13.79
CA ASN A 558 17.37 -7.80 -13.35
C ASN A 558 17.05 -7.84 -11.84
N LEU A 559 16.88 -6.68 -11.20
CA LEU A 559 16.57 -6.62 -9.77
C LEU A 559 15.17 -7.13 -9.46
N SER A 560 14.23 -7.15 -10.42
CA SER A 560 12.92 -7.78 -10.21
C SER A 560 13.05 -9.29 -9.99
N GLU A 561 13.92 -9.96 -10.75
CA GLU A 561 14.26 -11.37 -10.55
C GLU A 561 15.04 -11.57 -9.25
N LEU A 562 15.95 -10.65 -8.90
CA LEU A 562 16.68 -10.70 -7.64
C LEU A 562 15.73 -10.65 -6.46
N ILE A 563 14.79 -9.70 -6.45
CA ILE A 563 13.75 -9.60 -5.43
C ILE A 563 12.91 -10.87 -5.37
N ARG A 564 12.58 -11.48 -6.51
CA ARG A 564 11.85 -12.76 -6.54
C ARG A 564 12.68 -13.88 -5.89
N ASN A 565 13.97 -13.94 -6.16
CA ASN A 565 14.89 -14.93 -5.61
C ASN A 565 15.08 -14.72 -4.09
N MET A 566 15.28 -13.48 -3.65
CA MET A 566 15.27 -13.10 -2.23
C MET A 566 13.98 -13.54 -1.55
N LYS A 567 12.84 -13.41 -2.26
CA LYS A 567 11.53 -13.71 -1.69
C LYS A 567 11.29 -15.17 -1.35
N GLN A 568 12.04 -16.08 -1.94
CA GLN A 568 11.95 -17.51 -1.60
C GLN A 568 12.30 -17.75 -0.13
N PHE A 569 13.24 -17.00 0.43
CA PHE A 569 13.72 -17.18 1.80
C PHE A 569 12.78 -16.63 2.87
N PHE A 570 11.87 -15.71 2.53
CA PHE A 570 10.78 -15.34 3.44
C PHE A 570 9.75 -16.47 3.62
N THR A 571 9.69 -17.42 2.68
CA THR A 571 8.71 -18.51 2.70
C THR A 571 9.25 -19.82 3.26
N THR A 572 10.58 -20.03 3.26
CA THR A 572 11.17 -21.34 3.63
C THR A 572 11.32 -21.56 5.13
N GLU A 573 11.44 -20.52 5.97
CA GLU A 573 11.52 -20.71 7.43
C GLU A 573 10.16 -20.92 8.13
N VAL A 574 9.05 -20.79 7.38
CA VAL A 574 7.70 -21.10 7.89
C VAL A 574 7.36 -22.60 7.78
N VAL A 575 8.20 -23.37 7.05
CA VAL A 575 8.06 -24.80 6.82
C VAL A 575 9.28 -25.57 7.36
N LEU A 576 9.58 -25.41 8.64
CA LEU A 576 10.26 -26.44 9.46
C LEU A 576 9.72 -26.42 10.90
#